data_AF-A0A963LRB8-F1
#
_entry.id   AF-A0A963LRB8-F1
#
_cell.length_a   1.000
_cell.length_b   1.000
_cell.length_c   1.000
_cell.angle_alpha   90.00
_cell.angle_beta   90.00
_cell.angle_gamma   90.00
#
_symmetry.space_group_name_H-M   'P 1'
#
loop_
_entity.id
_entity.type
_entity.pdbx_description
1 polymer ?
#
loop_
_entity_poly.entity_id
_entity_poly.type
_entity_poly.pdbx_seq_one_letter_code
_entity_poly.pdbx_strand_id
1 'polypeptide(L)'
;LFLALQSANLLSLNFQPTYQLDAKFSDVGGLKPKAAVRSAGVLVGRVESITFDDKTFQARVTMSMDSRFAFPKDSSLKILTSGLLGEQYLGLEPGA
;
A
#
# COMPACT_ATOMS: atom_id res chain seq x y z
N LEU A 1 -13.71 -31.95 -12.75
CA LEU A 1 -13.64 -30.95 -11.66
C LEU A 1 -12.36 -30.10 -11.71
N PHE A 2 -11.17 -30.67 -11.91
CA PHE A 2 -9.91 -29.92 -12.07
C PHE A 2 -9.86 -28.96 -13.28
N LEU A 3 -10.47 -29.33 -14.41
CA LEU A 3 -10.46 -28.53 -15.64
C LEU A 3 -11.33 -27.25 -15.56
N ALA A 4 -12.40 -27.27 -14.75
CA ALA A 4 -13.27 -26.10 -14.57
C ALA A 4 -12.63 -25.01 -13.70
N LEU A 5 -11.67 -25.38 -12.85
CA LEU A 5 -10.89 -24.42 -12.05
C LEU A 5 -9.81 -23.73 -12.89
N GLN A 6 -9.38 -24.34 -13.99
CA GLN A 6 -8.37 -23.77 -14.91
C GLN A 6 -8.94 -22.67 -15.81
N SER A 7 -10.24 -22.70 -16.12
CA SER A 7 -10.93 -21.62 -16.85
C SER A 7 -11.24 -20.40 -15.98
N ALA A 8 -11.19 -20.55 -14.66
CA ALA A 8 -11.28 -19.43 -13.74
C ALA A 8 -9.84 -19.03 -13.38
N ASN A 9 -9.34 -17.93 -13.94
CA ASN A 9 -8.09 -17.27 -13.54
C ASN A 9 -8.16 -16.70 -12.10
N LEU A 10 -8.74 -17.44 -11.14
CA LEU A 10 -8.92 -17.08 -9.74
C LEU A 10 -7.69 -17.38 -8.88
N LEU A 11 -6.65 -18.00 -9.44
CA LEU A 11 -5.41 -18.34 -8.73
C LEU A 11 -4.17 -17.68 -9.34
N SER A 12 -4.31 -16.49 -9.95
CA SER A 12 -3.15 -15.61 -10.16
C SER A 12 -2.73 -15.01 -8.81
N LEU A 13 -2.24 -15.88 -7.93
CA LEU A 13 -1.55 -15.51 -6.72
C LEU A 13 -0.16 -15.07 -7.15
N ASN A 14 -0.04 -13.79 -7.50
CA ASN A 14 1.26 -13.14 -7.69
C ASN A 14 1.96 -13.10 -6.34
N PHE A 15 2.61 -14.21 -5.97
CA PHE A 15 3.46 -14.32 -4.78
C PHE A 15 4.81 -13.67 -5.04
N GLN A 16 4.81 -12.40 -5.48
CA GLN A 16 6.04 -11.63 -5.41
C GLN A 16 6.39 -11.47 -3.93
N PRO A 17 7.63 -11.74 -3.51
CA PRO A 17 8.04 -11.53 -2.14
C PRO A 17 7.76 -10.08 -1.74
N THR A 18 7.12 -9.89 -0.58
CA THR A 18 6.84 -8.57 -0.03
C THR A 18 7.29 -8.48 1.41
N TYR A 19 7.55 -7.26 1.88
CA TYR A 19 7.73 -6.96 3.31
C TYR A 19 6.68 -5.96 3.78
N GLN A 20 6.31 -6.03 5.06
CA GLN A 20 5.31 -5.14 5.63
C GLN A 20 5.95 -3.86 6.20
N LEU A 21 5.26 -2.75 6.00
CA LEU A 21 5.54 -1.47 6.67
C LEU A 21 4.27 -0.96 7.34
N ASP A 22 4.42 -0.42 8.54
CA ASP A 22 3.36 0.26 9.28
C ASP A 22 3.63 1.77 9.30
N ALA A 23 2.61 2.56 9.01
CA ALA A 23 2.65 4.02 9.15
C ALA A 23 1.45 4.52 9.94
N LYS A 24 1.64 5.60 10.70
CA LYS A 24 0.57 6.23 11.48
C LYS A 24 0.20 7.58 10.88
N PHE A 25 -1.09 7.83 10.75
CA PHE A 25 -1.65 9.08 10.24
C PHE A 25 -2.68 9.62 11.23
N SER A 26 -2.72 10.93 11.39
CA SER A 26 -3.80 11.61 12.13
C SER A 26 -5.12 11.61 11.35
N ASP A 27 -5.03 11.62 10.02
CA ASP A 27 -6.17 11.54 9.10
C ASP A 27 -5.75 10.76 7.85
N VAL A 28 -6.58 9.81 7.43
CA VAL A 28 -6.38 9.00 6.21
C VAL A 28 -7.27 9.44 5.05
N GLY A 29 -8.23 10.34 5.29
CA GLY A 29 -9.17 10.83 4.29
C GLY A 29 -9.91 9.69 3.59
N GLY A 30 -9.83 9.68 2.25
CA GLY A 30 -10.42 8.67 1.38
C GLY A 30 -9.47 7.52 1.01
N LEU A 31 -8.35 7.36 1.70
CA LEU A 31 -7.44 6.24 1.49
C LEU A 31 -8.15 4.93 1.85
N LYS A 32 -7.97 3.90 1.02
CA LYS A 32 -8.66 2.62 1.14
C LYS A 32 -7.68 1.44 1.00
N PRO A 33 -8.02 0.26 1.51
CA PRO A 33 -7.29 -0.96 1.20
C PRO A 33 -7.10 -1.14 -0.31
N LYS A 34 -5.97 -1.70 -0.72
CA LYS A 34 -5.49 -1.86 -2.10
C LYS A 34 -5.03 -0.57 -2.80
N ALA A 35 -5.15 0.60 -2.16
CA ALA A 35 -4.57 1.84 -2.69
C ALA A 35 -3.08 1.66 -2.99
N ALA A 36 -2.61 2.31 -4.05
CA ALA A 36 -1.23 2.18 -4.49
C ALA A 36 -0.26 2.85 -3.50
N VAL A 37 0.89 2.25 -3.27
CA VAL A 37 2.07 2.92 -2.71
C VAL A 37 3.01 3.18 -3.87
N ARG A 38 3.36 4.44 -4.11
CA ARG A 38 4.18 4.87 -5.23
C ARG A 38 5.39 5.66 -4.77
N SER A 39 6.53 5.42 -5.42
CA SER A 39 7.73 6.26 -5.28
C SER A 39 8.16 6.73 -6.66
N ALA A 40 8.45 8.01 -6.83
CA ALA A 40 8.75 8.62 -8.14
C ALA A 40 7.74 8.25 -9.26
N GLY A 41 6.46 8.07 -8.90
CA GLY A 41 5.39 7.64 -9.83
C GLY A 41 5.31 6.13 -10.11
N VAL A 42 6.30 5.34 -9.68
CA VAL A 42 6.37 3.88 -9.86
C VAL A 42 5.58 3.18 -8.75
N LEU A 43 4.79 2.16 -9.09
CA LEU A 43 4.11 1.30 -8.11
C LEU A 43 5.13 0.40 -7.40
N VAL A 44 5.25 0.56 -6.09
CA VAL A 44 6.24 -0.15 -5.26
C VAL A 44 5.60 -0.97 -4.14
N GLY A 45 4.30 -0.82 -3.92
CA GLY A 45 3.55 -1.57 -2.92
C GLY A 45 2.06 -1.22 -2.95
N ARG A 46 1.32 -1.78 -1.99
CA ARG A 46 -0.10 -1.50 -1.80
C ARG A 46 -0.47 -1.43 -0.33
N VAL A 47 -1.46 -0.61 -0.02
CA VAL A 47 -2.11 -0.61 1.29
C VAL A 47 -2.80 -1.96 1.49
N GLU A 48 -2.44 -2.66 2.54
CA GLU A 48 -3.03 -3.93 2.93
C GLU A 48 -4.26 -3.70 3.81
N SER A 49 -4.10 -2.89 4.87
CA SER A 49 -5.18 -2.58 5.80
C SER A 49 -5.04 -1.18 6.40
N ILE A 50 -6.16 -0.66 6.89
CA ILE A 50 -6.24 0.60 7.63
C ILE A 50 -7.06 0.31 8.88
N THR A 51 -6.49 0.55 10.04
CA THR A 51 -7.14 0.32 11.34
C THR A 51 -7.04 1.57 12.21
N PHE A 52 -7.95 1.71 13.16
CA PHE A 52 -7.91 2.80 14.14
C PHE A 52 -7.25 2.29 15.42
N ASP A 53 -6.18 2.95 15.87
CA ASP A 53 -5.49 2.65 17.13
C ASP A 53 -6.17 3.43 18.26
N ASP A 54 -6.92 2.72 19.11
CA ASP A 54 -7.73 3.28 20.21
C ASP A 54 -6.90 3.84 21.38
N LYS A 55 -5.59 3.57 21.41
CA LYS A 55 -4.67 4.11 22.41
C LYS A 55 -4.08 5.44 21.97
N THR A 56 -3.71 5.55 20.70
CA THR A 56 -3.09 6.77 20.16
C THR A 56 -4.07 7.67 19.41
N PHE A 57 -5.30 7.22 19.18
CA PHE A 57 -6.33 7.91 18.39
C PHE A 57 -5.82 8.29 16.98
N GLN A 58 -5.05 7.39 16.36
CA GLN A 58 -4.47 7.57 15.03
C GLN A 58 -4.85 6.39 14.15
N ALA A 59 -4.92 6.63 12.84
CA ALA A 59 -5.05 5.55 11.88
C ALA A 59 -3.69 4.88 11.69
N ARG A 60 -3.64 3.55 11.84
CA ARG A 60 -2.52 2.70 11.46
C ARG A 60 -2.77 2.15 10.06
N VAL A 61 -1.86 2.41 9.15
CA VAL A 61 -1.89 1.92 7.77
C VAL A 61 -0.79 0.88 7.61
N THR A 62 -1.19 -0.36 7.35
CA THR A 62 -0.27 -1.46 7.03
C THR A 62 -0.17 -1.59 5.52
N MET A 63 1.06 -1.63 5.02
CA MET A 63 1.37 -1.71 3.60
C MET A 63 2.19 -2.96 3.30
N SER A 64 1.93 -3.57 2.15
CA SER A 64 2.75 -4.62 1.57
C SER A 64 3.62 -4.01 0.47
N MET A 65 4.93 -4.04 0.66
CA MET A 65 5.94 -3.46 -0.23
C MET A 65 6.66 -4.56 -1.00
N ASP A 66 6.87 -4.38 -2.30
CA ASP A 66 7.61 -5.34 -3.11
C ASP A 66 9.08 -5.40 -2.67
N SER A 67 9.57 -6.59 -2.33
CA SER A 67 10.92 -6.80 -1.79
C SER A 67 12.05 -6.44 -2.76
N ARG A 68 11.75 -6.19 -4.04
CA ARG A 68 12.73 -5.68 -5.02
C ARG A 68 13.11 -4.22 -4.76
N PHE A 69 12.30 -3.49 -3.98
CA PHE A 69 12.56 -2.09 -3.63
C PHE A 69 12.91 -2.00 -2.15
N ALA A 70 14.16 -1.64 -1.85
CA ALA A 70 14.60 -1.35 -0.48
C ALA A 70 14.57 0.16 -0.25
N PHE A 71 13.79 0.60 0.74
CA PHE A 71 13.69 2.01 1.11
C PHE A 71 14.49 2.31 2.39
N PRO A 72 15.20 3.44 2.47
CA PRO A 72 15.87 3.90 3.69
C PRO A 72 14.91 4.02 4.88
N LYS A 73 15.41 3.86 6.11
CA LYS A 73 14.58 3.89 7.33
C LYS A 73 14.00 5.28 7.62
N ASP A 74 14.63 6.32 7.11
CA ASP A 74 14.24 7.72 7.23
C ASP A 74 13.35 8.19 6.06
N SER A 75 12.82 7.25 5.26
CA SER A 75 11.82 7.54 4.24
C SER A 75 10.54 8.11 4.86
N SER A 76 9.85 8.94 4.08
CA SER A 76 8.58 9.56 4.48
C SER A 76 7.42 9.12 3.58
N LEU A 77 6.20 9.19 4.12
CA LEU A 77 4.97 8.81 3.43
C LEU A 77 3.97 9.97 3.46
N LYS A 78 3.30 10.21 2.34
CA LYS A 78 2.25 11.24 2.19
C LYS A 78 1.05 10.65 1.47
N ILE A 79 -0.16 11.04 1.89
CA ILE A 79 -1.38 10.73 1.15
C ILE A 79 -1.53 11.76 0.04
N LEU A 80 -1.62 11.30 -1.20
CA LEU A 80 -1.69 12.11 -2.41
C LEU A 80 -2.91 11.71 -3.24
N THR A 81 -3.43 12.62 -4.05
CA THR A 81 -4.57 12.39 -4.94
C THR A 81 -4.09 12.28 -6.38
N SER A 82 -4.56 11.27 -7.11
CA SER A 82 -4.22 11.14 -8.53
C SER A 82 -4.97 12.20 -9.35
N GLY A 83 -4.29 13.24 -9.84
CA GLY A 83 -4.94 14.32 -10.59
C GLY A 83 -5.96 15.10 -9.73
N LEU A 84 -6.92 15.76 -10.37
CA LEU A 84 -7.87 16.65 -9.70
C LEU A 84 -8.99 15.92 -8.94
N LEU A 85 -9.40 14.74 -9.42
CA LEU A 85 -10.57 13.99 -8.93
C LEU A 85 -10.29 12.51 -8.66
N GLY A 86 -9.04 12.07 -8.84
CA GLY A 86 -8.74 10.64 -8.81
C GLY A 86 -8.62 10.06 -7.42
N GLU A 87 -8.25 8.79 -7.38
CA GLU A 87 -8.13 8.05 -6.13
C GLU A 87 -6.90 8.50 -5.33
N GLN A 88 -7.05 8.44 -4.01
CA GLN A 88 -5.94 8.66 -3.09
C GLN A 88 -4.97 7.47 -3.10
N TYR A 89 -3.69 7.79 -2.96
CA TYR A 89 -2.58 6.83 -2.92
C TYR A 89 -1.52 7.31 -1.93
N LEU A 90 -0.62 6.42 -1.53
CA LEU A 90 0.54 6.79 -0.71
C LEU A 90 1.74 7.10 -1.59
N GLY A 91 2.27 8.31 -1.49
CA GLY A 91 3.58 8.69 -2.00
C GLY A 91 4.66 8.35 -0.98
N LEU A 92 5.69 7.63 -1.41
CA LEU A 92 6.87 7.29 -0.62
C LEU A 92 8.07 8.08 -1.17
N GLU A 93 8.64 8.94 -0.31
CA GLU A 93 9.86 9.69 -0.58
C GLU A 93 11.02 9.07 0.21
N PRO A 94 12.06 8.53 -0.46
CA PRO A 94 13.26 8.03 0.20
C PRO A 94 13.93 9.12 1.03
N GLY A 95 14.47 8.73 2.19
CA GLY A 95 15.33 9.58 2.99
C GLY A 95 16.75 9.72 2.42
N ALA A 96 17.60 10.49 3.09
CA ALA A 96 18.92 10.92 2.61
C ALA A 96 20.07 10.13 3.25
#